data_AF-A0A852YTG6-F1
#
_entry.id   AF-A0A852YTG6-F1
#
_cell.length_a   1.000
_cell.length_b   1.000
_cell.length_c   1.000
_cell.angle_alpha   90.00
_cell.angle_beta   90.00
_cell.angle_gamma   90.00
#
_symmetry.space_group_name_H-M   'P 1'
#
loop_
_entity.id
_entity.type
_entity.pdbx_description
1 polymer ?
#
loop_
_entity_poly.entity_id
_entity_poly.type
_entity_poly.pdbx_seq_one_letter_code
_entity_poly.pdbx_strand_id
1 'polypeptide(L)' 'MSANVKSLFIGAVLLIAGLVLAFTARGVRLPVVAPDKVGVVLAVLGGIELVVTAGVMLLPPRSGDLGRE' A
#
# COMPACT_ATOMS: atom_id res chain seq x y z
N MET A 1 -8.18 -11.30 -13.99
CA MET A 1 -7.72 -10.09 -13.26
C MET A 1 -6.22 -9.97 -13.43
N SER A 2 -5.70 -8.86 -13.94
CA SER A 2 -4.25 -8.65 -14.15
C SER A 2 -3.52 -8.56 -12.81
N ALA A 3 -2.22 -8.87 -12.78
CA ALA A 3 -1.40 -8.85 -11.57
C ALA A 3 -1.45 -7.49 -10.86
N ASN A 4 -1.36 -6.40 -11.63
CA ASN A 4 -1.44 -5.02 -11.12
C ASN A 4 -2.79 -4.72 -10.45
N VAL A 5 -3.89 -5.23 -11.00
CA VAL A 5 -5.22 -5.01 -10.41
C VAL A 5 -5.36 -5.75 -9.08
N LYS A 6 -4.73 -6.93 -8.93
CA LYS A 6 -4.68 -7.64 -7.65
C LYS A 6 -3.81 -6.89 -6.62
N SER A 7 -2.62 -6.42 -7.01
CA SER A 7 -1.76 -5.60 -6.13
C SER A 7 -2.48 -4.33 -5.67
N LEU A 8 -3.15 -3.62 -6.58
CA LEU A 8 -3.91 -2.41 -6.27
C LEU A 8 -5.02 -2.69 -5.24
N PHE A 9 -5.74 -3.81 -5.40
CA PHE A 9 -6.76 -4.23 -4.45
C PHE A 9 -6.18 -4.58 -3.08
N ILE A 10 -5.06 -5.33 -3.04
CA ILE A 10 -4.38 -5.69 -1.78
C ILE A 10 -3.88 -4.43 -1.07
N GLY A 11 -3.25 -3.50 -1.79
CA GLY A 11 -2.81 -2.21 -1.25
C GLY A 11 -3.97 -1.41 -0.65
N ALA A 12 -5.12 -1.35 -1.34
CA ALA A 12 -6.33 -0.69 -0.84
C ALA A 12 -6.87 -1.35 0.44
N VAL A 13 -6.94 -2.68 0.48
CA VAL A 13 -7.40 -3.42 1.66
C VAL A 13 -6.46 -3.19 2.84
N LEU A 14 -5.15 -3.26 2.63
CA LEU A 14 -4.14 -2.98 3.67
C LEU A 14 -4.23 -1.55 4.20
N LEU A 15 -4.40 -0.58 3.30
CA LEU A 15 -4.57 0.82 3.68
C LEU A 15 -5.81 0.99 4.57
N ILE A 16 -6.95 0.49 4.12
CA ILE A 16 -8.22 0.63 4.85
C ILE A 16 -8.14 -0.10 6.21
N ALA A 17 -7.69 -1.35 6.23
CA ALA A 17 -7.56 -2.13 7.46
C ALA A 17 -6.57 -1.47 8.44
N GLY A 18 -5.45 -0.96 7.93
CA GLY A 18 -4.46 -0.23 8.72
C GLY A 18 -5.05 1.03 9.35
N LEU A 19 -5.75 1.84 8.57
CA LEU A 19 -6.43 3.05 9.07
C LEU A 19 -7.48 2.70 10.13
N VAL A 20 -8.35 1.72 9.84
CA VAL A 20 -9.37 1.27 10.81
C VAL A 20 -8.69 0.86 12.12
N LEU A 21 -7.64 0.05 12.07
CA LEU A 21 -6.92 -0.37 13.28
C LEU A 21 -6.25 0.81 14.00
N ALA A 22 -5.62 1.74 13.26
CA ALA A 22 -4.94 2.92 13.81
C ALA A 22 -5.89 3.88 14.54
N PHE A 23 -7.15 3.96 14.13
CA PHE A 23 -8.15 4.83 14.75
C PHE A 23 -8.95 4.11 15.85
N THR A 24 -9.35 2.87 15.64
CA THR A 24 -10.20 2.13 16.57
C THR A 24 -9.44 1.57 17.77
N ALA A 25 -8.15 1.24 17.61
CA ALA A 25 -7.34 0.70 18.69
C ALA A 25 -6.49 1.75 19.42
N ARG A 26 -6.77 3.06 19.23
CA ARG A 26 -6.07 4.12 19.97
C ARG A 26 -6.22 3.92 21.47
N GLY A 27 -5.09 3.90 22.17
CA GLY A 27 -5.06 3.71 23.62
C GLY A 27 -5.14 2.24 24.07
N VAL A 28 -5.31 1.28 23.15
CA VAL A 28 -5.18 -0.15 23.47
C VAL A 28 -3.70 -0.48 23.62
N ARG A 29 -3.30 -0.95 24.81
CA ARG A 29 -1.96 -1.45 25.07
C ARG A 29 -2.03 -2.95 25.27
N LEU A 30 -1.47 -3.70 24.33
CA LEU A 30 -1.20 -5.13 24.53
C LEU A 30 0.22 -5.31 25.09
N PRO A 31 0.53 -6.45 25.75
CA PRO A 31 1.82 -6.67 26.38
C PRO A 31 3.02 -6.63 25.42
N VAL A 32 2.80 -6.97 24.15
CA VAL A 32 3.86 -7.15 23.14
C VAL A 32 3.80 -6.09 22.04
N VAL A 33 2.61 -5.63 21.66
CA VAL A 33 2.42 -4.73 20.52
C VAL A 33 1.41 -3.63 20.84
N ALA A 34 1.60 -2.46 20.23
CA ALA A 34 0.64 -1.36 20.25
C ALA A 34 -0.20 -1.44 18.95
N PRO A 35 -1.47 -1.87 18.99
CA PRO A 35 -2.23 -2.14 17.77
C PRO A 35 -2.47 -0.89 16.93
N ASP A 36 -2.56 0.29 17.55
CA ASP A 36 -2.62 1.57 16.84
C ASP A 36 -1.37 1.79 15.98
N LYS A 37 -0.18 1.45 16.49
CA LYS A 37 1.08 1.52 15.74
C LYS A 37 1.14 0.51 14.62
N VAL A 38 0.65 -0.72 14.85
CA VAL A 38 0.52 -1.74 13.79
C VAL A 38 -0.39 -1.22 12.68
N GLY A 39 -1.52 -0.61 13.04
CA GLY A 39 -2.44 0.00 12.09
C GLY A 39 -1.77 1.07 11.23
N VAL A 40 -0.98 1.96 11.84
CA VAL A 40 -0.21 2.98 11.11
C VAL A 40 0.77 2.34 10.13
N VAL A 41 1.51 1.30 10.53
CA VAL A 41 2.45 0.61 9.64
C VAL A 41 1.71 -0.01 8.44
N LEU A 42 0.59 -0.70 8.68
CA LEU A 42 -0.22 -1.28 7.61
C LEU A 42 -0.77 -0.21 6.65
N ALA A 43 -1.21 0.94 7.19
CA ALA A 43 -1.70 2.05 6.38
C ALA A 43 -0.59 2.61 5.47
N VAL A 44 0.64 2.78 6.00
CA VAL A 44 1.79 3.25 5.21
C VAL A 44 2.15 2.25 4.10
N LEU A 45 2.24 0.96 4.42
CA LEU A 45 2.58 -0.07 3.42
C LEU A 45 1.51 -0.16 2.32
N GLY A 46 0.22 -0.17 2.69
CA GLY A 46 -0.87 -0.17 1.72
C GLY A 46 -0.89 1.09 0.85
N GLY A 47 -0.58 2.26 1.44
CA GLY A 47 -0.45 3.52 0.71
C GLY A 47 0.70 3.52 -0.30
N ILE A 48 1.87 3.00 0.08
CA ILE A 48 3.02 2.85 -0.82
C ILE A 48 2.69 1.93 -1.99
N GLU A 49 2.10 0.76 -1.72
CA GLU A 49 1.70 -0.20 -2.77
C GLU A 49 0.72 0.42 -3.77
N LEU A 50 -0.27 1.18 -3.27
CA LEU A 50 -1.23 1.90 -4.10
C LEU A 50 -0.53 2.92 -5.01
N VAL A 51 0.37 3.75 -4.46
CA VAL A 51 1.08 4.78 -5.23
C VAL A 51 1.98 4.15 -6.29
N VAL A 52 2.75 3.11 -5.93
CA VAL A 52 3.65 2.42 -6.85
C VAL A 52 2.87 1.72 -7.95
N THR A 53 1.83 0.96 -7.60
CA THR A 53 1.01 0.20 -8.57
C THR A 53 0.25 1.13 -9.50
N ALA A 54 -0.36 2.19 -8.97
CA ALA A 54 -1.03 3.20 -9.79
C ALA A 54 -0.02 3.92 -10.69
N GLY A 55 1.18 4.24 -10.19
CA GLY A 55 2.26 4.81 -10.99
C GLY A 55 2.64 3.92 -12.17
N VAL A 56 2.88 2.62 -11.94
CA VAL A 56 3.18 1.66 -13.01
C VAL A 56 2.05 1.54 -14.03
N MET A 57 0.79 1.65 -13.59
CA MET A 57 -0.37 1.60 -14.50
C MET A 57 -0.58 2.88 -15.30
N LEU A 58 -0.24 4.04 -14.74
CA LEU A 58 -0.56 5.35 -15.33
C LEU A 58 0.62 5.97 -16.09
N LEU A 59 1.86 5.62 -15.74
CA LEU A 59 3.03 6.10 -16.48
C LEU A 59 3.23 5.26 -17.75
N PRO A 60 3.36 5.90 -18.93
CA PRO A 60 3.73 5.19 -20.14
C PRO A 60 5.13 4.55 -19.98
N PRO A 61 5.36 3.36 -20.58
CA PRO A 61 6.70 2.77 -20.61
C PRO A 61 7.65 3.79 -21.21
N ARG A 62 8.72 4.10 -20.47
CA ARG A 62 9.72 5.09 -20.86
C ARG A 62 10.34 4.66 -22.18
N SER A 63 9.91 5.26 -23.28
CA SER A 63 10.46 5.08 -24.63
C SER A 63 11.86 5.70 -24.65
N GLY A 64 12.84 4.93 -24.17
CA GLY A 64 14.25 5.32 -24.10
C GLY A 64 15.20 4.25 -24.61
N ASP A 65 14.71 3.17 -25.23
CA ASP A 65 15.53 2.10 -25.81
C ASP A 65 15.31 1.94 -27.32
N LEU A 66 14.96 3.03 -28.00
CA LEU A 66 15.06 3.14 -29.46
C LEU A 66 16.37 3.87 -29.77
N GLY A 67 17.49 3.17 -29.72
CA GLY A 67 18.77 3.80 -30.03
C GLY A 67 20.04 3.03 -29.70
N ARG A 68 20.05 1.70 -29.71
CA ARG A 68 21.30 0.93 -29.89
C ARG A 68 21.09 -0.17 -30.92
N GLU A 69 21.43 0.23 -32.14
CA GLU A 69 22.17 -0.51 -33.19
C GLU A 69 21.96 -2.03 -33.30
#